data_AF-A0A944C867-F1
#
_entry.id   AF-A0A944C867-F1
#
_cell.length_a   1.000
_cell.length_b   1.000
_cell.length_c   1.000
_cell.angle_alpha   90.00
_cell.angle_beta   90.00
_cell.angle_gamma   90.00
#
_symmetry.space_group_name_H-M   'P 1'
#
loop_
_entity.id
_entity.type
_entity.pdbx_description
1 polymer ?
#
loop_
_entity_poly.entity_id
_entity_poly.type
_entity_poly.pdbx_seq_one_letter_code
_entity_poly.pdbx_strand_id
1 'polypeptide(L)'
;MAENKLLDLSFEFAVAIVNLIDGVTAPKSSYMIDQLARAGTSVGANIHEAQYAQSKKDFISKLEIALKESNETSYWLKLMFETKRIDV
;
A
#
# COMPACT_ATOMS: atom_id res chain seq x y z
N MET A 1 -1.30 -26.55 0.81
CA MET A 1 -1.47 -25.44 1.79
C MET A 1 -2.68 -24.65 1.33
N ALA A 2 -3.52 -24.17 2.26
CA ALA A 2 -4.65 -23.33 1.87
C ALA A 2 -4.13 -22.02 1.26
N GLU A 3 -4.72 -21.61 0.14
CA GLU A 3 -4.40 -20.37 -0.55
C GLU A 3 -4.66 -19.17 0.38
N ASN A 4 -3.65 -18.33 0.61
CA ASN A 4 -3.80 -17.09 1.38
C ASN A 4 -3.96 -15.92 0.42
N LYS A 5 -5.17 -15.77 -0.12
CA LYS A 5 -5.51 -14.74 -1.10
C LYS A 5 -5.14 -13.32 -0.66
N LEU A 6 -5.15 -13.05 0.64
CA LEU A 6 -4.80 -11.73 1.15
C LEU A 6 -3.32 -11.41 0.94
N LEU A 7 -2.42 -12.39 1.08
CA LEU A 7 -1.00 -12.20 0.78
C LEU A 7 -0.80 -11.89 -0.70
N ASP A 8 -1.35 -12.72 -1.58
CA ASP A 8 -1.17 -12.59 -3.03
C ASP A 8 -1.72 -11.24 -3.52
N LEU A 9 -2.95 -10.90 -3.15
CA LEU A 9 -3.58 -9.63 -3.53
C LEU A 9 -2.82 -8.43 -2.96
N SER A 10 -2.31 -8.51 -1.73
CA SER A 10 -1.55 -7.41 -1.13
C SER A 10 -0.19 -7.19 -1.80
N PHE A 11 0.43 -8.25 -2.31
CA PHE A 11 1.67 -8.17 -3.06
C PHE A 11 1.44 -7.60 -4.47
N GLU A 12 0.42 -8.09 -5.18
CA GLU A 12 0.00 -7.54 -6.47
C GLU A 12 -0.37 -6.05 -6.36
N PHE A 13 -1.04 -5.66 -5.27
CA PHE A 13 -1.32 -4.26 -4.95
C PHE A 13 -0.05 -3.43 -4.79
N ALA A 14 0.95 -3.94 -4.03
CA ALA A 14 2.23 -3.25 -3.87
C ALA A 14 2.95 -3.07 -5.23
N VAL A 15 2.93 -4.08 -6.10
CA VAL A 15 3.47 -3.99 -7.47
C VAL A 15 2.74 -2.93 -8.29
N ALA A 16 1.41 -2.88 -8.21
CA ALA A 16 0.60 -1.86 -8.91
C ALA A 16 0.94 -0.44 -8.44
N ILE A 17 1.16 -0.23 -7.14
CA ILE A 17 1.59 1.06 -6.59
C ILE A 17 2.95 1.47 -7.14
N VAL A 18 3.93 0.57 -7.16
CA VAL A 18 5.27 0.85 -7.71
C VAL A 18 5.20 1.22 -9.19
N ASN A 19 4.44 0.46 -9.98
CA ASN A 19 4.27 0.77 -11.41
C ASN A 19 3.55 2.11 -11.64
N LEU A 20 2.56 2.45 -10.81
CA LEU A 20 1.86 3.72 -10.88
C LEU A 20 2.81 4.90 -10.64
N ILE A 21 3.62 4.85 -9.57
CA ILE A 21 4.54 5.95 -9.23
C ILE A 21 5.64 6.14 -10.27
N ASP A 22 6.14 5.05 -10.87
CA ASP A 22 7.16 5.09 -11.93
C ASP A 22 6.62 5.74 -13.21
N GLY A 23 5.31 5.67 -13.45
CA GLY A 23 4.63 6.29 -14.59
C GLY A 23 4.32 7.79 -14.44
N VAL A 24 4.48 8.38 -13.24
CA VAL A 24 4.12 9.80 -13.01
C VAL A 24 5.17 10.74 -13.62
N THR A 25 4.78 11.45 -14.69
CA THR A 25 5.65 12.39 -15.42
C THR A 25 5.49 13.86 -15.00
N ALA A 26 4.49 14.18 -14.16
CA ALA A 26 4.25 15.53 -13.65
C ALA A 26 5.45 16.07 -12.87
N PRO A 27 5.65 17.42 -12.76
CA PRO A 27 6.74 18.00 -11.97
C PRO A 27 6.68 17.40 -10.57
N LYS A 28 7.73 16.63 -10.27
CA LYS A 28 7.85 15.76 -9.09
C LYS A 28 7.62 16.60 -7.84
N SER A 29 6.40 16.66 -7.32
CA SER A 29 6.25 16.88 -5.89
C SER A 29 6.68 15.55 -5.26
N SER A 30 7.98 15.41 -5.00
CA SER A 30 8.55 14.17 -4.47
C SER A 30 7.75 13.66 -3.29
N TYR A 31 7.31 14.58 -2.44
CA TYR A 31 6.53 14.29 -1.25
C TYR A 31 5.29 13.41 -1.47
N MET A 32 4.39 13.72 -2.41
CA MET A 32 3.16 12.93 -2.56
C MET A 32 3.41 11.54 -3.14
N ILE A 33 4.40 11.44 -4.04
CA ILE A 33 4.83 10.14 -4.59
C ILE A 33 5.46 9.31 -3.47
N ASP A 34 6.34 9.91 -2.66
CA ASP A 34 6.99 9.23 -1.54
C ASP A 34 5.97 8.75 -0.51
N GLN A 35 4.95 9.56 -0.20
CA GLN A 35 3.87 9.17 0.71
C GLN A 35 3.03 8.01 0.14
N LEU A 36 2.65 8.09 -1.13
CA LEU A 36 1.89 7.02 -1.78
C LEU A 36 2.71 5.72 -1.84
N ALA A 37 3.98 5.80 -2.22
CA ALA A 37 4.88 4.65 -2.31
C ALA A 37 5.03 3.94 -0.97
N ARG A 38 5.27 4.72 0.11
CA ARG A 38 5.41 4.20 1.47
C ARG A 38 4.11 3.55 1.95
N ALA A 39 2.99 4.26 1.88
CA ALA A 39 1.72 3.73 2.38
C ALA A 39 1.28 2.49 1.59
N GLY A 40 1.31 2.55 0.26
CA GLY A 40 0.82 1.48 -0.61
C GLY A 40 1.62 0.19 -0.48
N THR A 41 2.94 0.27 -0.42
CA THR A 41 3.79 -0.92 -0.22
C THR A 41 3.77 -1.44 1.22
N SER A 42 3.51 -0.58 2.21
CA SER A 42 3.41 -0.98 3.62
C SER A 42 2.20 -1.85 3.92
N VAL A 43 1.14 -1.81 3.09
CA VAL A 43 0.00 -2.73 3.20
C VAL A 43 0.46 -4.19 3.09
N GLY A 44 1.11 -4.55 1.99
CA GLY A 44 1.63 -5.90 1.77
C GLY A 44 2.74 -6.27 2.76
N ALA A 45 3.60 -5.32 3.11
CA ALA A 45 4.67 -5.56 4.09
C ALA A 45 4.11 -5.98 5.46
N ASN A 46 3.11 -5.27 5.98
CA ASN A 46 2.51 -5.61 7.28
C ASN A 46 1.70 -6.92 7.24
N ILE A 47 1.01 -7.20 6.13
CA ILE A 47 0.29 -8.48 5.95
C ILE A 47 1.29 -9.66 5.89
N HIS A 48 2.43 -9.46 5.25
CA HIS A 48 3.52 -10.44 5.20
C HIS A 48 4.16 -10.63 6.59
N GLU A 49 4.44 -9.55 7.33
CA GLU A 49 4.93 -9.63 8.71
C GLU A 49 3.96 -10.36 9.65
N ALA A 50 2.64 -10.19 9.45
CA ALA A 50 1.63 -10.90 10.23
C ALA A 50 1.80 -12.43 10.16
N GLN A 51 2.35 -12.98 9.06
CA GLN A 51 2.58 -14.43 8.94
C GLN A 51 3.62 -14.96 9.95
N TYR A 52 4.46 -14.08 10.48
CA TYR A 52 5.51 -14.39 11.46
C TYR A 52 5.17 -13.87 12.87
N ALA A 53 3.91 -13.49 13.10
CA ALA A 53 3.46 -12.95 14.37
C ALA A 53 3.68 -13.92 15.54
N GLN A 54 4.15 -13.40 16.66
CA GLN A 54 4.47 -14.21 17.85
C GLN A 54 3.24 -14.52 18.71
N SER A 55 2.10 -13.88 18.41
CA SER A 55 0.84 -14.11 19.10
C SER A 55 -0.35 -13.68 18.23
N LYS A 56 -1.56 -14.10 18.60
CA LYS A 56 -2.79 -13.63 17.95
C LYS A 56 -2.97 -12.11 18.05
N LYS A 57 -2.55 -11.50 19.17
CA LYS A 57 -2.63 -10.03 19.35
C LYS A 57 -1.68 -9.31 18.40
N ASP A 58 -0.47 -9.82 18.24
CA ASP A 58 0.53 -9.30 17.30
C ASP A 58 0.04 -9.44 15.85
N PHE A 59 -0.50 -10.61 15.49
CA PHE A 59 -1.14 -10.84 14.19
C PHE A 59 -2.21 -9.80 13.87
N ILE A 60 -3.15 -9.59 14.80
CA ILE A 60 -4.22 -8.58 14.64
C ILE A 60 -3.63 -7.18 14.51
N SER A 61 -2.65 -6.82 15.35
CA SER A 61 -2.01 -5.52 15.32
C SER A 61 -1.35 -5.23 13.96
N LYS A 62 -0.71 -6.22 13.33
CA LYS A 62 -0.11 -6.07 12.00
C LYS A 62 -1.17 -5.85 10.91
N LEU A 63 -2.29 -6.58 10.97
CA LEU A 63 -3.41 -6.36 10.07
C LEU A 63 -4.09 -5.00 10.27
N GLU A 64 -4.18 -4.51 11.51
CA GLU A 64 -4.68 -3.16 11.80
C GLU A 64 -3.78 -2.07 11.23
N ILE A 65 -2.47 -2.26 11.26
CA ILE A 65 -1.51 -1.35 10.59
C ILE A 65 -1.74 -1.40 9.08
N ALA A 66 -1.79 -2.60 8.48
CA ALA A 66 -2.07 -2.73 7.04
C ALA A 66 -3.38 -2.04 6.61
N LEU A 67 -4.43 -2.13 7.44
CA LEU A 67 -5.70 -1.42 7.19
C LEU A 67 -5.52 0.10 7.25
N LYS A 68 -4.75 0.64 8.18
CA LYS A 68 -4.45 2.08 8.24
C LYS A 68 -3.69 2.54 7.00
N GLU A 69 -2.65 1.80 6.61
CA GLU A 69 -1.85 2.07 5.41
C GLU A 69 -2.72 2.02 4.14
N SER A 70 -3.67 1.09 4.05
CA SER A 70 -4.60 1.03 2.91
C SER A 70 -5.52 2.26 2.83
N ASN A 71 -5.98 2.77 3.97
CA ASN A 71 -6.81 3.97 4.02
C ASN A 71 -6.00 5.21 3.65
N GLU A 72 -4.77 5.31 4.14
CA GLU A 72 -3.85 6.38 3.76
C GLU A 72 -3.51 6.33 2.27
N THR A 73 -3.25 5.14 1.71
CA THR A 73 -3.03 4.92 0.28
C THR A 73 -4.23 5.41 -0.54
N SER A 74 -5.45 5.07 -0.14
CA SER A 74 -6.67 5.54 -0.80
C SER A 74 -6.80 7.06 -0.77
N TYR A 75 -6.42 7.71 0.33
CA TYR A 75 -6.42 9.17 0.45
C TYR A 75 -5.42 9.81 -0.53
N TRP A 76 -4.18 9.29 -0.60
CA TRP A 76 -3.17 9.81 -1.53
C TRP A 76 -3.54 9.60 -3.00
N LEU A 77 -4.10 8.44 -3.36
CA LEU A 77 -4.63 8.19 -4.71
C LEU A 77 -5.70 9.21 -5.08
N LYS A 78 -6.67 9.45 -4.18
CA LYS A 78 -7.71 10.46 -4.40
C LYS A 78 -7.12 11.86 -4.58
N LEU A 79 -6.18 12.25 -3.72
CA LEU A 79 -5.54 13.57 -3.81
C LEU A 79 -4.76 13.74 -5.12
N MET A 80 -4.02 12.71 -5.55
CA MET A 80 -3.26 12.75 -6.80
C MET A 80 -4.18 12.78 -8.03
N PHE A 81 -5.33 12.10 -7.98
CA PHE A 81 -6.34 12.17 -9.04
C PHE A 81 -6.97 13.56 -9.13
N GLU A 82 -7.48 14.11 -8.01
CA GLU A 82 -8.10 15.45 -7.98
C GLU A 82 -7.13 16.58 -8.39
N THR A 83 -5.82 16.38 -8.16
CA THR A 83 -4.76 17.32 -8.57
C THR A 83 -4.17 17.02 -9.95
N LYS A 84 -4.77 16.10 -10.72
CA LYS A 84 -4.38 15.74 -12.10
C LYS A 84 -2.92 15.28 -12.22
N ARG A 85 -2.44 14.52 -11.23
CA ARG A 85 -1.10 13.93 -11.20
C ARG A 85 -1.06 12.49 -11.68
N ILE A 86 -2.19 11.79 -11.52
CA ILE A 86 -2.41 10.45 -12.06
C ILE A 86 -3.74 10.47 -12.81
N ASP A 87 -3.77 9.73 -13.91
CA ASP A 87 -5.00 9.41 -14.62
C ASP A 87 -5.29 7.94 -14.29
N VAL A 88 -6.47 7.68 -13.73
CA VAL A 88 -6.96 6.33 -13.39
C VAL A 88 -8.11 5.98 -14.33
#